data_AF-A0A956EA49-F1
#
_entry.id   AF-A0A956EA49-F1
#
_cell.length_a   1.000
_cell.length_b   1.000
_cell.length_c   1.000
_cell.angle_alpha   90.00
_cell.angle_beta   90.00
_cell.angle_gamma   90.00
#
_symmetry.space_group_name_H-M   'P 1'
#
loop_
_entity.id
_entity.type
_entity.pdbx_description
1 polymer ?
#
loop_
_entity_poly.entity_id
_entity_poly.type
_entity_poly.pdbx_seq_one_letter_code
_entity_poly.pdbx_strand_id
1 'polypeptide(L)'
;MSRAGLAAAAVGLGVLLSPGSARAADEDPWLGRDKVLHFSVSAGLGAGGYAGSALLWDGYGARALSGAAFSLSIGIAKELYDATGAGDPSWKDLAWDGIGTAVGVGVALLIDLAIRGEPHPQPQLQGQTLRGLQLTW
;
A
#
# COMPACT_ATOMS: atom_id res chain seq x y z
N MET A 1 27.87 4.43 -6.23
CA MET A 1 26.85 4.13 -7.26
C MET A 1 26.86 2.61 -7.49
N SER A 2 25.92 1.87 -6.90
CA SER A 2 25.73 0.45 -7.20
C SER A 2 24.28 0.21 -7.61
N ARG A 3 24.13 -0.26 -8.85
CA ARG A 3 22.87 -0.66 -9.49
C ARG A 3 22.53 -2.05 -8.95
N ALA A 4 21.36 -2.23 -8.34
CA ALA A 4 20.84 -3.55 -8.02
C ALA A 4 19.30 -3.53 -8.08
N GLY A 5 18.76 -4.41 -8.92
CA GLY A 5 17.40 -4.93 -8.77
C GLY A 5 16.30 -4.17 -9.49
N LEU A 6 16.28 -4.24 -10.82
CA LEU A 6 15.01 -4.19 -11.56
C LEU A 6 14.15 -5.37 -11.11
N ALA A 7 13.02 -5.09 -10.49
CA ALA A 7 11.89 -6.01 -10.43
C ALA A 7 10.62 -5.18 -10.60
N ALA A 8 10.28 -4.92 -11.86
CA ALA A 8 8.97 -4.41 -12.23
C ALA A 8 7.95 -5.52 -11.95
N ALA A 9 7.24 -5.42 -10.82
CA ALA A 9 6.07 -6.23 -10.57
C ALA A 9 4.91 -5.66 -11.39
N ALA A 10 4.85 -6.03 -12.66
CA ALA A 10 3.63 -5.91 -13.46
C ALA A 10 2.64 -6.95 -12.93
N VAL A 11 1.73 -6.54 -12.05
CA VAL A 11 0.60 -7.36 -11.63
C VAL A 11 -0.65 -6.87 -12.36
N GLY A 12 -1.27 -7.80 -13.08
CA GLY A 12 -2.22 -7.55 -14.16
C GLY A 12 -3.46 -6.75 -13.75
N LEU A 13 -3.67 -5.66 -14.48
CA LEU A 13 -4.85 -4.79 -14.43
C LEU A 13 -6.11 -5.44 -15.04
N GLY A 14 -5.97 -6.62 -15.68
CA GLY A 14 -7.00 -7.18 -16.57
C GLY A 14 -8.23 -7.81 -15.90
N VAL A 15 -8.23 -8.02 -14.58
CA VAL A 15 -9.35 -8.67 -13.87
C VAL A 15 -10.34 -7.66 -13.28
N LEU A 16 -9.96 -6.38 -13.14
CA LEU A 16 -10.75 -5.35 -12.44
C LEU A 16 -11.92 -4.78 -13.27
N LEU A 17 -12.06 -5.15 -14.55
CA LEU A 17 -12.99 -4.50 -15.49
C LEU A 17 -13.99 -5.47 -16.11
N SER A 18 -14.28 -6.63 -15.51
CA SER A 18 -15.36 -7.49 -16.00
C SER A 18 -16.72 -6.92 -15.55
N PRO A 19 -17.55 -6.38 -16.45
CA PRO A 19 -18.87 -5.85 -16.07
C PRO A 19 -19.76 -7.01 -15.61
N GLY A 20 -20.14 -7.00 -14.33
CA GLY A 20 -21.17 -7.88 -13.79
C GLY A 20 -22.54 -7.45 -14.32
N SER A 21 -23.32 -8.42 -14.81
CA SER A 21 -24.67 -8.16 -15.30
C SER A 21 -25.59 -7.75 -14.15
N ALA A 22 -26.29 -6.62 -14.27
CA ALA A 22 -27.33 -6.19 -13.33
C ALA A 22 -28.39 -7.30 -13.18
N ARG A 23 -28.29 -8.06 -12.09
CA ARG A 23 -29.26 -9.08 -11.68
C ARG A 23 -29.69 -8.73 -10.26
N ALA A 24 -30.99 -8.93 -9.99
CA ALA A 24 -31.65 -8.54 -8.74
C ALA A 24 -30.73 -8.73 -7.52
N ALA A 25 -30.56 -7.66 -6.71
CA ALA A 25 -29.66 -7.55 -5.55
C ALA A 25 -29.07 -8.90 -5.15
N ASP A 26 -27.97 -9.26 -5.81
CA ASP A 26 -27.28 -10.51 -5.53
C ASP A 26 -26.90 -10.48 -4.05
N GLU A 27 -27.00 -11.61 -3.36
CA GLU A 27 -26.48 -11.66 -2.01
C GLU A 27 -24.99 -11.29 -2.09
N ASP A 28 -24.59 -10.23 -1.38
CA ASP A 28 -23.20 -9.78 -1.28
C ASP A 28 -22.62 -10.33 0.04
N PRO A 29 -22.17 -11.60 0.10
CA PRO A 29 -21.70 -12.21 1.32
C PRO A 29 -20.33 -11.65 1.72
N TRP A 30 -20.12 -11.54 3.02
CA TRP A 30 -18.81 -11.16 3.57
C TRP A 30 -17.68 -12.14 3.24
N LEU A 31 -18.00 -13.41 2.98
CA LEU A 31 -17.04 -14.49 2.75
C LEU A 31 -17.24 -15.12 1.37
N GLY A 32 -17.25 -14.29 0.32
CA GLY A 32 -17.35 -14.71 -1.07
C GLY A 32 -16.00 -14.83 -1.79
N ARG A 33 -16.01 -15.47 -2.95
CA ARG A 33 -14.83 -15.58 -3.84
C ARG A 33 -14.37 -14.21 -4.34
N ASP A 34 -15.32 -13.32 -4.63
CA ASP A 34 -15.10 -11.91 -4.94
C ASP A 34 -14.29 -11.19 -3.84
N LYS A 35 -14.61 -11.43 -2.56
CA LYS A 35 -13.90 -10.82 -1.43
C LYS A 35 -12.44 -11.25 -1.35
N VAL A 36 -12.18 -12.53 -1.65
CA VAL A 36 -10.81 -13.05 -1.75
C VAL A 36 -10.03 -12.35 -2.88
N LEU A 37 -10.69 -12.03 -4.00
CA LEU A 37 -10.05 -11.30 -5.10
C LEU A 37 -9.72 -9.86 -4.72
N HIS A 38 -10.67 -9.13 -4.12
CA HIS A 38 -10.45 -7.79 -3.59
C HIS A 38 -9.29 -7.75 -2.60
N PHE A 39 -9.32 -8.65 -1.61
CA PHE A 39 -8.22 -8.81 -0.67
C PHE A 39 -6.88 -9.07 -1.36
N SER A 40 -6.81 -10.04 -2.28
CA SER A 40 -5.56 -10.49 -2.88
C SER A 40 -4.95 -9.44 -3.81
N VAL A 41 -5.78 -8.79 -4.63
CA VAL A 41 -5.34 -7.71 -5.51
C VAL A 41 -4.86 -6.52 -4.69
N SER A 42 -5.62 -6.10 -3.68
CA SER A 42 -5.25 -4.98 -2.81
C SER A 42 -4.00 -5.27 -1.96
N ALA A 43 -3.80 -6.51 -1.52
CA ALA A 43 -2.54 -6.91 -0.88
C ALA A 43 -1.35 -6.79 -1.84
N GLY A 44 -1.51 -7.26 -3.08
CA GLY A 44 -0.48 -7.13 -4.12
C GLY A 44 -0.17 -5.67 -4.45
N LEU A 45 -1.20 -4.82 -4.63
CA LEU A 45 -1.05 -3.40 -4.90
C LEU A 45 -0.40 -2.66 -3.73
N GLY A 46 -0.81 -2.94 -2.49
CA GLY A 46 -0.22 -2.35 -1.29
C GLY A 46 1.27 -2.68 -1.14
N ALA A 47 1.62 -3.96 -1.30
CA ALA A 47 3.01 -4.40 -1.26
C ALA A 47 3.85 -3.83 -2.43
N GLY A 48 3.29 -3.84 -3.64
CA GLY A 48 3.96 -3.31 -4.84
C GLY A 48 4.16 -1.79 -4.76
N GLY A 49 3.15 -1.04 -4.30
CA GLY A 49 3.25 0.39 -4.08
C GLY A 49 4.26 0.74 -2.99
N TYR A 50 4.32 -0.03 -1.89
CA TYR A 50 5.37 0.09 -0.89
C TYR A 50 6.76 -0.10 -1.52
N ALA A 51 6.99 -1.22 -2.19
CA ALA A 51 8.28 -1.55 -2.77
C ALA A 51 8.72 -0.54 -3.86
N GLY A 52 7.80 -0.14 -4.73
CA GLY A 52 8.06 0.84 -5.78
C GLY A 52 8.39 2.22 -5.21
N SER A 53 7.73 2.61 -4.13
CA SER A 53 7.98 3.91 -3.47
C SER A 53 9.36 3.99 -2.80
N ALA A 54 10.03 2.86 -2.57
CA ALA A 54 11.41 2.84 -2.08
C ALA A 54 12.42 3.44 -3.06
N LEU A 55 12.02 3.65 -4.33
CA LEU A 55 12.81 4.38 -5.33
C LEU A 55 12.80 5.90 -5.11
N LEU A 56 11.82 6.41 -4.34
CA LEU A 56 11.58 7.83 -4.13
C LEU A 56 11.79 8.26 -2.68
N TRP A 57 11.58 7.33 -1.74
CA TRP A 57 11.59 7.62 -0.31
C TRP A 57 12.51 6.66 0.45
N ASP A 58 13.27 7.21 1.41
CA ASP A 58 14.08 6.40 2.33
C ASP A 58 13.30 5.93 3.56
N GLY A 59 12.31 6.71 4.00
CA GLY A 59 11.57 6.42 5.23
C GLY A 59 10.48 5.36 5.06
N TYR A 60 10.47 4.35 5.94
CA TYR A 60 9.46 3.29 5.96
C TYR A 60 8.02 3.81 6.03
N GLY A 61 7.79 4.88 6.80
CA GLY A 61 6.46 5.50 6.91
C GLY A 61 5.97 6.11 5.60
N ALA A 62 6.84 6.80 4.86
CA ALA A 62 6.51 7.35 3.55
C ALA A 62 6.23 6.23 2.53
N ARG A 63 6.98 5.11 2.61
CA ARG A 63 6.74 3.94 1.78
C ARG A 63 5.41 3.25 2.08
N ALA A 64 5.12 3.06 3.37
CA ALA A 64 3.85 2.51 3.84
C ALA A 64 2.66 3.36 3.39
N LEU A 65 2.74 4.68 3.58
CA LEU A 65 1.70 5.60 3.13
C LEU A 65 1.52 5.55 1.61
N SER A 66 2.63 5.48 0.84
CA SER A 66 2.57 5.40 -0.62
C SER A 66 1.88 4.10 -1.08
N GLY A 67 2.26 2.96 -0.51
CA GLY A 67 1.62 1.67 -0.82
C GLY A 67 0.14 1.65 -0.47
N ALA A 68 -0.21 2.15 0.72
CA ALA A 68 -1.60 2.22 1.16
C ALA A 68 -2.43 3.15 0.27
N ALA A 69 -1.94 4.35 -0.01
CA ALA A 69 -2.62 5.32 -0.86
C ALA A 69 -2.80 4.78 -2.27
N PHE A 70 -1.79 4.14 -2.84
CA PHE A 70 -1.87 3.57 -4.19
C PHE A 70 -2.96 2.50 -4.28
N SER A 71 -2.95 1.52 -3.37
CA SER A 71 -3.92 0.42 -3.36
C SER A 71 -5.35 0.89 -3.10
N LEU A 72 -5.56 1.69 -2.04
CA LEU A 72 -6.89 2.20 -1.69
C LEU A 72 -7.46 3.11 -2.77
N SER A 73 -6.62 3.93 -3.45
CA SER A 73 -7.10 4.78 -4.53
C SER A 73 -7.68 3.96 -5.69
N ILE A 74 -7.09 2.80 -6.00
CA ILE A 74 -7.59 1.90 -7.04
C ILE A 74 -8.92 1.25 -6.60
N GLY A 75 -9.00 0.74 -5.37
CA GLY A 75 -10.25 0.16 -4.83
C GLY A 75 -11.40 1.18 -4.80
N ILE A 76 -11.15 2.37 -4.26
CA ILE A 76 -12.11 3.48 -4.25
C ILE A 76 -12.53 3.86 -5.68
N ALA A 77 -11.58 4.00 -6.61
CA ALA A 77 -11.89 4.34 -7.99
C ALA A 77 -12.76 3.26 -8.67
N LYS A 78 -12.52 1.98 -8.37
CA LYS A 78 -13.33 0.87 -8.89
C LYS A 78 -14.77 0.94 -8.36
N GLU A 79 -14.97 1.14 -7.06
CA GLU A 79 -16.33 1.27 -6.49
C GLU A 79 -17.07 2.51 -7.01
N LEU A 80 -16.38 3.65 -7.19
CA LEU A 80 -16.96 4.83 -7.83
C LEU A 80 -17.32 4.57 -9.30
N TYR A 81 -16.51 3.80 -10.02
CA TYR A 81 -16.78 3.41 -11.40
C TYR A 81 -18.01 2.52 -11.49
N ASP A 82 -18.13 1.53 -10.60
CA ASP A 82 -19.31 0.65 -10.54
C ASP A 82 -20.59 1.45 -10.24
N ALA A 83 -20.51 2.46 -9.35
CA ALA A 83 -21.61 3.38 -9.06
C ALA A 83 -22.09 4.22 -10.27
N THR A 84 -21.34 4.25 -11.38
CA THR A 84 -21.80 4.87 -12.65
C THR A 84 -22.75 3.98 -13.46
N GLY A 85 -23.03 2.76 -12.99
CA GLY A 85 -23.83 1.75 -13.67
C GLY A 85 -22.99 0.73 -14.45
N ALA A 86 -21.67 0.72 -14.27
CA ALA A 86 -20.75 -0.25 -14.87
C ALA A 86 -20.67 -1.58 -14.09
N GLY A 87 -21.17 -1.60 -12.86
CA GLY A 87 -21.21 -2.74 -11.94
C GLY A 87 -22.08 -2.43 -10.72
N ASP A 88 -21.97 -3.26 -9.68
CA ASP A 88 -22.67 -3.07 -8.41
C ASP A 88 -21.68 -2.62 -7.33
N PRO A 89 -21.73 -1.36 -6.86
CA PRO A 89 -20.82 -0.90 -5.83
C PRO A 89 -21.07 -1.62 -4.50
N SER A 90 -20.01 -2.09 -3.85
CA SER A 90 -20.04 -2.78 -2.57
C SER A 90 -19.05 -2.15 -1.58
N TRP A 91 -19.60 -1.66 -0.47
CA TRP A 91 -18.78 -1.25 0.67
C TRP A 91 -18.04 -2.43 1.33
N LYS A 92 -18.52 -3.67 1.14
CA LYS A 92 -17.85 -4.88 1.65
C LYS A 92 -16.60 -5.16 0.83
N ASP A 93 -16.66 -4.97 -0.48
CA ASP A 93 -15.49 -5.04 -1.35
C ASP A 93 -14.44 -4.00 -0.95
N LEU A 94 -14.86 -2.74 -0.73
CA LEU A 94 -13.97 -1.70 -0.23
C LEU A 94 -13.36 -2.04 1.15
N ALA A 95 -14.10 -2.71 2.03
CA ALA A 95 -13.58 -3.17 3.32
C ALA A 95 -12.50 -4.26 3.12
N TRP A 96 -12.71 -5.20 2.21
CA TRP A 96 -11.73 -6.23 1.87
C TRP A 96 -10.50 -5.66 1.15
N ASP A 97 -10.67 -4.60 0.36
CA ASP A 97 -9.55 -3.83 -0.19
C ASP A 97 -8.72 -3.18 0.92
N GLY A 98 -9.38 -2.61 1.94
CA GLY A 98 -8.71 -2.08 3.12
C GLY A 98 -7.89 -3.13 3.87
N ILE A 99 -8.48 -4.29 4.14
CA ILE A 99 -7.81 -5.41 4.83
C ILE A 99 -6.62 -5.91 3.98
N GLY A 100 -6.84 -6.14 2.69
CA GLY A 100 -5.80 -6.57 1.75
C GLY A 100 -4.64 -5.59 1.72
N THR A 101 -4.93 -4.30 1.55
CA THR A 101 -3.93 -3.23 1.55
C THR A 101 -3.10 -3.23 2.83
N ALA A 102 -3.74 -3.30 3.99
CA ALA A 102 -3.05 -3.32 5.28
C ALA A 102 -2.10 -4.53 5.40
N VAL A 103 -2.57 -5.72 5.00
CA VAL A 103 -1.75 -6.94 5.00
C VAL A 103 -0.58 -6.82 4.02
N GLY A 104 -0.82 -6.37 2.79
CA GLY A 104 0.22 -6.22 1.77
C GLY A 104 1.32 -5.25 2.19
N VAL A 105 0.93 -4.06 2.67
CA VAL A 105 1.87 -3.06 3.20
C VAL A 105 2.62 -3.60 4.41
N GLY A 106 1.92 -4.25 5.35
CA GLY A 106 2.53 -4.82 6.54
C GLY A 106 3.58 -5.90 6.21
N VAL A 107 3.25 -6.82 5.31
CA VAL A 107 4.20 -7.85 4.84
C VAL A 107 5.41 -7.21 4.15
N ALA A 108 5.19 -6.23 3.26
CA ALA A 108 6.29 -5.55 2.59
C ALA A 108 7.20 -4.80 3.58
N LEU A 109 6.62 -4.13 4.58
CA LEU A 109 7.34 -3.47 5.65
C LEU A 109 8.18 -4.47 6.47
N LEU A 110 7.59 -5.60 6.89
CA LEU A 110 8.30 -6.62 7.66
C LEU A 110 9.47 -7.22 6.87
N ILE A 111 9.30 -7.42 5.57
CA ILE A 111 10.38 -7.85 4.68
C ILE A 111 11.47 -6.77 4.61
N ASP A 112 11.10 -5.50 4.43
CA ASP A 112 12.07 -4.39 4.34
C ASP A 112 12.85 -4.24 5.65
N LEU A 113 12.18 -4.33 6.80
CA LEU A 113 12.81 -4.32 8.13
C LEU A 113 13.77 -5.51 8.31
N ALA A 114 13.37 -6.72 7.88
CA ALA A 114 14.22 -7.90 7.98
C ALA A 114 15.49 -7.79 7.10
N ILE A 115 15.44 -7.05 5.99
CA ILE A 115 16.55 -6.86 5.07
C ILE A 115 17.45 -5.68 5.48
N ARG A 116 16.84 -4.55 5.87
CA ARG A 116 17.55 -3.27 6.08
C ARG A 116 17.78 -2.92 7.55
N GLY A 117 17.13 -3.60 8.48
CA GLY A 117 17.16 -3.31 9.91
C GLY A 117 16.21 -2.19 10.33
N GLU A 118 16.07 -2.02 11.65
CA GLU A 118 15.17 -1.05 12.26
C GLU A 118 15.47 0.39 11.80
N PRO A 119 14.45 1.26 11.69
CA PRO A 119 14.67 2.67 11.42
C PRO A 119 15.54 3.26 12.52
N HIS A 120 16.78 3.62 12.18
CA HIS A 120 17.63 4.32 13.12
C HIS A 120 16.98 5.66 13.48
N PRO A 121 16.67 5.91 14.77
CA PRO A 121 16.38 7.26 15.21
C PRO A 121 17.58 8.11 14.81
N GLN A 122 17.34 9.20 14.06
CA GLN A 122 18.36 10.24 13.85
C GLN A 122 18.97 10.55 15.23
N PRO A 123 20.30 10.45 15.43
CA PRO A 123 20.92 10.92 16.65
C PRO A 123 20.58 12.40 16.76
N GLN A 124 19.59 12.73 17.58
CA GLN A 124 19.19 14.09 17.87
C GLN A 124 20.40 14.76 18.51
N LEU A 125 21.15 15.55 17.74
CA LEU A 125 21.88 16.77 18.12
C LEU A 125 22.38 16.91 19.59
N GLN A 126 22.75 15.84 20.27
CA GLN A 126 23.17 15.85 21.67
C GLN A 126 24.65 16.23 21.82
N GLY A 127 25.38 16.31 20.71
CA GLY A 127 26.80 16.65 20.68
C GLY A 127 27.15 18.10 20.29
N GLN A 128 26.20 18.92 19.85
CA GLN A 128 26.52 20.27 19.31
C GLN A 128 26.15 21.44 20.21
N THR A 129 25.27 21.26 21.20
CA THR A 129 24.85 22.39 22.06
C THR A 129 25.80 22.69 23.24
N LEU A 130 26.80 21.85 23.52
CA LEU A 130 27.70 22.03 24.67
C LEU A 130 29.19 22.27 24.33
N ARG A 131 29.57 22.33 23.04
CA ARG A 131 30.96 22.61 22.62
C ARG A 131 31.23 24.04 22.14
N GLY A 132 30.20 24.87 22.00
CA GLY A 132 30.33 26.25 21.49
C GLY A 132 30.57 27.33 22.55
N LEU A 133 30.47 27.01 23.84
CA LEU A 133 30.70 27.95 24.95
C LEU A 133 32.07 27.72 25.58
N GLN A 134 33.13 27.83 24.80
CA GLN A 134 34.45 28.16 25.37
C GLN A 134 34.58 29.67 25.36
N LEU A 135 34.11 30.29 26.45
CA LEU A 135 34.44 31.66 26.80
C LEU A 135 35.92 31.67 27.21
N THR A 136 36.80 32.02 26.29
CA THR A 136 38.15 32.47 26.63
C THR A 136 38.04 33.91 27.11
N TRP A 137 38.45 34.14 28.37
CA TRP A 137 38.55 35.46 29.00
C TRP A 137 39.59 36.34 28.30
#